data_AF-A0A1F7R0V8-F1
#
_entry.id   AF-A0A1F7R0V8-F1
#
_cell.length_a   1.000
_cell.length_b   1.000
_cell.length_c   1.000
_cell.angle_alpha   90.00
_cell.angle_beta   90.00
_cell.angle_gamma   90.00
#
_symmetry.space_group_name_H-M   'P 1'
#
loop_
_entity.id
_entity.type
_entity.pdbx_description
1 polymer ?
#
loop_
_entity_poly.entity_id
_entity_poly.type
_entity_poly.pdbx_seq_one_letter_code
_entity_poly.pdbx_strand_id
1 'polypeptide(L)'
;MVNQNGAYKPFLSDLLYTEILLALQDRKNCYIEAREITNTVIRNLLKLPSSPLFKPEQISQATAKVLKRFNRRCYLRYAAEHSSLE
;
A
#
# COMPACT_ATOMS: atom_id res chain seq x y z
N MET A 1 -6.18 -2.91 12.80
CA MET A 1 -5.01 -2.20 13.37
C MET A 1 -3.74 -2.75 12.73
N VAL A 2 -2.58 -2.12 12.93
CA VAL A 2 -1.28 -2.57 12.40
C VAL A 2 -0.37 -2.94 13.57
N ASN A 3 0.24 -4.13 13.53
CA ASN A 3 1.25 -4.55 14.51
C ASN A 3 2.64 -4.10 14.05
N GLN A 4 3.25 -3.15 14.74
CA GLN A 4 4.62 -2.71 14.52
C GLN A 4 5.47 -3.01 15.76
N ASN A 5 6.42 -3.94 15.65
CA ASN A 5 7.38 -4.26 16.71
C ASN A 5 6.74 -4.54 18.09
N GLY A 6 5.58 -5.20 18.11
CA GLY A 6 4.85 -5.52 19.34
C GLY A 6 3.90 -4.42 19.84
N ALA A 7 3.87 -3.25 19.19
CA ALA A 7 2.91 -2.18 19.44
C ALA A 7 1.80 -2.18 18.39
N TYR A 8 0.55 -1.97 18.84
CA TYR A 8 -0.60 -1.85 17.94
C TYR A 8 -0.88 -0.38 17.64
N LYS A 9 -0.82 -0.03 16.35
CA LYS A 9 -1.16 1.31 15.87
C LYS A 9 -2.43 1.28 15.03
N PRO A 10 -3.22 2.37 14.98
CA PRO A 10 -4.32 2.46 14.03
C PRO A 10 -3.81 2.33 12.60
N PHE A 11 -4.60 1.69 11.75
CA PHE A 11 -4.33 1.72 10.31
C PHE A 11 -4.73 3.10 9.78
N LEU A 12 -3.75 3.86 9.29
CA LEU A 12 -3.97 5.20 8.77
C LEU A 12 -4.00 5.14 7.24
N SER A 13 -5.20 5.26 6.67
CA SER A 13 -5.39 5.28 5.20
C SER A 13 -4.62 6.40 4.52
N ASP A 14 -4.42 7.52 5.22
CA ASP A 14 -3.74 8.69 4.67
C ASP A 14 -2.22 8.46 4.51
N LEU A 15 -1.62 7.64 5.38
CA LEU A 15 -0.23 7.23 5.21
C LEU A 15 -0.09 6.35 3.98
N LEU A 16 -0.95 5.34 3.84
CA LEU A 16 -0.97 4.47 2.66
C LEU A 16 -1.19 5.28 1.36
N TYR A 17 -2.11 6.25 1.39
CA TYR A 17 -2.34 7.15 0.26
C TYR A 17 -1.08 7.96 -0.10
N THR A 18 -0.38 8.48 0.90
CA THR A 18 0.84 9.27 0.69
C THR A 18 1.95 8.43 0.07
N GLU A 19 2.16 7.20 0.55
CA GLU A 19 3.14 6.26 -0.02
C GLU A 19 2.81 5.91 -1.48
N ILE A 20 1.54 5.65 -1.79
CA ILE A 20 1.09 5.38 -3.15
C ILE A 20 1.25 6.63 -4.03
N LEU A 21 0.93 7.81 -3.51
CA LEU A 21 1.07 9.07 -4.23
C LEU A 21 2.53 9.34 -4.62
N LEU A 22 3.48 9.10 -3.70
CA LEU A 22 4.92 9.20 -3.99
C LEU A 22 5.33 8.24 -5.11
N ALA A 23 4.84 7.00 -5.10
CA ALA A 23 5.08 6.04 -6.18
C ALA A 23 4.49 6.49 -7.54
N LEU A 24 3.44 7.31 -7.52
CA LEU A 24 2.73 7.83 -8.69
C LEU A 24 3.13 9.25 -9.09
N GLN A 25 4.09 9.90 -8.40
CA GLN A 25 4.34 11.35 -8.51
C GLN A 25 4.57 11.89 -9.94
N ASP A 26 5.09 11.06 -10.86
CA ASP A 26 5.34 11.47 -12.26
C ASP A 26 4.10 11.39 -13.16
N ARG A 27 2.98 10.88 -12.65
CA ARG A 27 1.76 10.72 -13.43
C ARG A 27 0.91 11.98 -13.39
N LYS A 28 0.37 12.35 -14.56
CA LYS A 28 -0.49 13.53 -14.72
C LYS A 28 -1.72 13.53 -13.79
N ASN A 29 -2.31 12.36 -13.53
CA ASN A 29 -3.51 12.21 -12.71
C ASN A 29 -3.21 11.51 -11.37
N CYS A 30 -2.00 11.69 -10.83
CA CYS A 30 -1.48 10.94 -9.69
C CYS A 30 -2.40 10.98 -8.45
N TYR A 31 -3.05 12.11 -8.16
CA TYR A 31 -3.96 12.23 -7.00
C TYR A 31 -5.20 11.34 -7.09
N ILE A 32 -5.87 11.34 -8.25
CA ILE A 32 -7.08 10.54 -8.47
C ILE A 32 -6.73 9.06 -8.44
N GLU A 33 -5.67 8.69 -9.15
CA GLU A 33 -5.23 7.30 -9.27
C GLU A 33 -4.69 6.77 -7.95
N ALA A 34 -3.95 7.58 -7.19
CA ALA A 34 -3.49 7.19 -5.86
C ALA A 34 -4.67 6.88 -4.94
N ARG A 35 -5.76 7.67 -5.00
CA ARG A 35 -6.96 7.44 -4.21
C ARG A 35 -7.69 6.15 -4.63
N GLU A 36 -7.82 5.89 -5.93
CA GLU A 36 -8.41 4.65 -6.45
C GLU A 36 -7.59 3.40 -6.08
N ILE A 37 -6.26 3.49 -6.20
CA ILE A 37 -5.34 2.42 -5.82
C ILE A 37 -5.42 2.18 -4.32
N THR A 38 -5.42 3.23 -3.50
CA THR A 38 -5.56 3.13 -2.03
C THR A 38 -6.85 2.39 -1.66
N ASN A 39 -7.97 2.78 -2.25
CA ASN A 39 -9.25 2.10 -2.03
C ASN A 39 -9.21 0.63 -2.46
N THR A 40 -8.53 0.32 -3.57
CA THR A 40 -8.37 -1.04 -4.06
C THR A 40 -7.51 -1.88 -3.11
N VAL A 41 -6.43 -1.33 -2.58
CA VAL A 41 -5.58 -1.99 -1.58
C VAL A 41 -6.38 -2.28 -0.31
N ILE A 42 -7.10 -1.28 0.23
CA ILE A 42 -7.94 -1.45 1.43
C ILE A 42 -8.98 -2.56 1.20
N ARG A 43 -9.67 -2.56 0.05
CA ARG A 43 -10.63 -3.62 -0.30
C ARG A 43 -9.99 -5.00 -0.36
N ASN A 44 -8.74 -5.10 -0.84
CA ASN A 44 -8.02 -6.38 -0.87
C ASN A 44 -7.62 -6.83 0.54
N LEU A 45 -7.17 -5.89 1.39
CA LEU A 45 -6.83 -6.17 2.78
C LEU A 45 -8.04 -6.65 3.59
N LEU A 46 -9.19 -6.01 3.42
CA LEU A 46 -10.45 -6.41 4.09
C LEU A 46 -10.97 -7.80 3.66
N LYS A 47 -10.51 -8.32 2.53
CA LYS A 47 -10.85 -9.67 2.05
C LYS A 47 -9.90 -10.76 2.55
N LEU A 48 -8.80 -10.40 3.21
CA LEU A 48 -7.85 -11.38 3.70
C LEU A 48 -8.49 -12.17 4.86
N PRO A 49 -8.42 -13.51 4.85
CA PRO A 49 -9.07 -14.36 5.85
C PRO A 49 -8.42 -14.34 7.24
N SER A 50 -7.45 -13.47 7.49
CA SER A 50 -6.63 -13.46 8.70
C SER A 50 -6.85 -12.20 9.53
N SER A 51 -7.17 -12.39 10.83
CA SER A 51 -7.00 -11.49 12.00
C SER A 51 -7.31 -9.98 11.83
N PRO A 52 -7.95 -9.31 12.82
CA PRO A 52 -8.16 -7.85 12.79
C PRO A 52 -6.87 -7.01 12.82
N LEU A 53 -5.71 -7.67 12.86
CA LEU A 53 -4.38 -7.08 12.95
C LEU A 53 -3.58 -7.40 11.69
N PHE A 54 -3.33 -6.37 10.88
CA PHE A 54 -2.43 -6.47 9.74
C PHE A 54 -0.99 -6.30 10.20
N LYS A 55 -0.07 -7.05 9.59
CA LYS A 55 1.36 -6.72 9.66
C LYS A 55 1.72 -5.71 8.55
N PRO A 56 2.71 -4.84 8.76
CA PRO A 56 3.21 -3.92 7.74
C PRO A 56 3.53 -4.63 6.42
N GLU A 57 4.14 -5.82 6.48
CA GLU A 57 4.50 -6.55 5.27
C GLU A 57 3.28 -6.98 4.45
N GLN A 58 2.15 -7.29 5.11
CA GLN A 58 0.91 -7.64 4.42
C GLN A 58 0.34 -6.44 3.66
N ILE A 59 0.45 -5.24 4.23
CA ILE A 59 0.04 -3.98 3.59
C ILE A 59 0.95 -3.73 2.38
N SER A 60 2.26 -3.78 2.55
CA SER A 60 3.23 -3.58 1.47
C SER A 60 3.04 -4.60 0.34
N GLN A 61 2.83 -5.88 0.65
CA GLN A 61 2.56 -6.91 -0.36
C GLN A 61 1.24 -6.69 -1.11
N ALA A 62 0.17 -6.30 -0.40
CA ALA A 62 -1.10 -5.96 -1.04
C ALA A 62 -0.96 -4.75 -1.97
N THR A 63 -0.27 -3.71 -1.53
CA THR A 63 0.02 -2.51 -2.32
C THR A 63 0.87 -2.85 -3.55
N ALA A 64 1.95 -3.58 -3.37
CA ALA A 64 2.82 -4.05 -4.45
C ALA A 64 2.05 -4.84 -5.51
N LYS A 65 1.15 -5.73 -5.10
CA LYS A 65 0.33 -6.52 -6.03
C LYS A 65 -0.60 -5.65 -6.86
N VAL A 66 -1.20 -4.61 -6.27
CA VAL A 66 -2.05 -3.66 -7.01
C VAL A 66 -1.21 -2.80 -7.94
N LEU A 67 -0.10 -2.23 -7.46
CA LEU A 67 0.80 -1.41 -8.27
C LEU A 67 1.40 -2.17 -9.44
N LYS A 68 1.81 -3.44 -9.24
CA LYS A 68 2.38 -4.28 -10.30
C LYS A 68 1.38 -4.53 -11.45
N ARG A 69 0.08 -4.62 -11.14
CA ARG A 69 -1.00 -4.73 -12.13
C ARG A 69 -1.32 -3.39 -12.80
N PHE A 70 -1.23 -2.31 -12.04
CA PHE A 70 -1.52 -0.96 -12.53
C PHE A 70 -0.42 -0.41 -13.44
N ASN A 71 0.81 -0.34 -12.93
CA ASN A 71 1.96 0.18 -13.66
C ASN A 71 3.29 -0.31 -13.08
N ARG A 72 4.11 -0.96 -13.91
CA ARG A 72 5.41 -1.51 -13.50
C ARG A 72 6.37 -0.46 -12.95
N ARG A 73 6.42 0.76 -13.50
CA ARG A 73 7.32 1.81 -13.02
C ARG A 73 6.93 2.30 -11.63
N CYS A 74 5.64 2.49 -11.36
CA CYS A 74 5.14 2.86 -10.04
C CYS A 74 5.42 1.76 -9.01
N TYR A 75 5.25 0.48 -9.39
CA TYR A 75 5.65 -0.65 -8.55
C TYR A 75 7.13 -0.63 -8.19
N LEU A 76 8.03 -0.42 -9.17
CA LEU A 76 9.47 -0.42 -8.92
C LEU A 76 9.88 0.70 -7.94
N ARG A 77 9.26 1.88 -8.04
CA ARG A 77 9.49 2.98 -7.09
C ARG A 77 9.00 2.63 -5.70
N TYR A 78 7.80 2.08 -5.60
CA TYR A 78 7.25 1.66 -4.33
C TYR A 78 8.13 0.58 -3.67
N ALA A 79 8.58 -0.41 -4.45
CA ALA A 79 9.43 -1.49 -3.97
C ALA A 79 10.80 -0.99 -3.47
N ALA A 80 11.39 0.02 -4.11
CA ALA A 80 12.66 0.61 -3.69
C ALA A 80 12.62 1.25 -2.29
N GLU A 81 11.44 1.72 -1.85
CA GLU A 81 11.25 2.32 -0.53
C GLU A 81 10.80 1.29 0.55
N HIS A 82 10.61 0.02 0.18
CA HIS A 82 10.04 -1.00 1.04
C HIS A 82 10.89 -2.27 1.04
N SER A 83 11.81 -2.38 2.01
CA SER A 83 12.71 -3.54 2.19
C SER A 83 12.00 -4.89 2.34
N SER A 84 10.73 -4.91 2.76
CA SER A 84 9.92 -6.14 2.80
C SER A 84 9.54 -6.72 1.44
N LEU A 85 9.85 -6.00 0.35
CA LEU A 85 9.54 -6.37 -1.04
C LEU A 85 10.78 -6.65 -1.90
N GLU A 86 11.98 -6.54 -1.31
CA GLU A 86 13.25 -7.03 -1.88
C GLU A 86 13.33 -8.56 -1.81
#